data_AF-A0A4Q5TDH3-F1
#
_entry.id   AF-A0A4Q5TDH3-F1
#
_cell.length_a   1.000
_cell.length_b   1.000
_cell.length_c   1.000
_cell.angle_alpha   90.00
_cell.angle_beta   90.00
_cell.angle_gamma   90.00
#
_symmetry.space_group_name_H-M   'P 1'
#
loop_
_entity.id
_entity.type
_entity.pdbx_description
1 polymer ?
#
loop_
_entity_poly.entity_id
_entity_poly.type
_entity_poly.pdbx_seq_one_letter_code
_entity_poly.pdbx_strand_id
1 'polypeptide(L)' 'LGRGRAKKGMFDGDLKEGELEIGQVSGMLNSIAPAAQIVAEIWEEYNSLGALTL' A
#
# COMPACT_ATOMS: atom_id res chain seq x y z
N LEU A 1 0.27 -14.99 11.74
CA LEU A 1 -0.55 -13.86 12.21
C LEU A 1 -0.67 -13.92 13.73
N GLY A 2 0.17 -13.14 14.44
CA GLY A 2 0.03 -12.92 15.87
C GLY A 2 -1.25 -12.12 16.13
N ARG A 3 -2.39 -12.82 16.34
CA ARG A 3 -3.75 -12.24 16.33
C ARG A 3 -3.92 -10.96 17.16
N GLY A 4 -3.17 -10.81 18.26
CA GLY A 4 -3.27 -9.66 19.14
C GLY A 4 -2.45 -8.44 18.69
N ARG A 5 -1.17 -8.63 18.34
CA ARG A 5 -0.28 -7.50 18.03
C ARG A 5 -0.54 -6.88 16.67
N ALA A 6 -0.92 -7.69 15.67
CA ALA A 6 -1.29 -7.17 14.35
C ALA A 6 -2.49 -6.21 14.44
N LYS A 7 -3.52 -6.56 15.24
CA LYS A 7 -4.65 -5.64 15.50
C LYS A 7 -4.18 -4.36 16.21
N LYS A 8 -3.37 -4.49 17.27
CA LYS A 8 -2.84 -3.33 18.01
C LYS A 8 -2.09 -2.35 17.09
N GLY A 9 -1.25 -2.87 16.20
CA GLY A 9 -0.49 -2.03 15.26
C GLY A 9 -1.36 -1.47 14.13
N MET A 10 -2.04 -2.34 13.39
CA MET A 10 -2.73 -1.97 12.14
C MET A 10 -4.08 -1.27 12.36
N PHE A 11 -4.81 -1.62 13.42
CA PHE A 11 -6.16 -1.09 13.67
C PHE A 11 -6.17 -0.10 14.83
N ASP A 12 -5.53 -0.43 15.95
CA ASP A 12 -5.54 0.44 17.14
C ASP A 12 -4.45 1.53 17.11
N GLY A 13 -3.47 1.45 16.18
CA GLY A 13 -2.44 2.47 15.97
C GLY A 13 -1.28 2.48 16.96
N ASP A 14 -1.06 1.39 17.70
CA ASP A 14 0.04 1.25 18.66
C ASP A 14 1.37 0.98 17.95
N LEU A 15 2.16 2.02 17.74
CA LEU A 15 3.46 1.92 17.07
C LEU A 15 4.60 1.39 17.96
N LYS A 16 4.37 1.17 19.25
CA LYS A 16 5.40 0.70 20.20
C LYS A 16 5.27 -0.79 20.47
N GLU A 17 4.07 -1.25 20.79
CA GLU A 17 3.79 -2.63 21.18
C GLU A 17 2.99 -3.41 20.11
N GLY A 18 2.48 -2.70 19.10
CA GLY A 18 1.80 -3.27 17.95
C GLY A 18 2.76 -3.78 16.87
N GLU A 19 2.24 -4.70 16.05
CA GLU A 19 2.95 -5.27 14.91
C GLU A 19 2.37 -4.68 13.62
N LEU A 20 3.22 -4.09 12.77
CA LEU A 20 2.85 -3.53 11.48
C LEU A 20 3.21 -4.51 10.36
N GLU A 21 2.21 -5.06 9.68
CA GLU A 21 2.40 -5.94 8.54
C GLU A 21 2.44 -5.11 7.23
N ILE A 22 3.55 -4.42 6.99
CA ILE A 22 3.77 -3.58 5.80
C ILE A 22 4.96 -4.06 4.96
N GLY A 23 4.82 -3.98 3.63
CA GLY A 23 5.90 -4.28 2.70
C GLY A 23 6.92 -3.14 2.59
N GLN A 24 8.11 -3.42 2.08
CA GLN A 24 9.18 -2.41 1.90
C GLN A 24 8.75 -1.22 1.04
N VAL A 25 7.89 -1.44 0.05
CA VAL A 25 7.33 -0.41 -0.83
C VAL A 25 6.57 0.69 -0.07
N SER A 26 6.11 0.42 1.15
CA SER A 26 5.39 1.41 1.98
C SER A 26 6.16 2.72 2.19
N GLY A 27 7.50 2.68 2.21
CA GLY A 27 8.33 3.88 2.33
C GLY A 27 8.28 4.82 1.12
N MET A 28 7.72 4.38 0.00
CA MET A 28 7.53 5.19 -1.21
C MET A 28 6.15 5.87 -1.26
N LEU A 29 5.22 5.50 -0.38
CA LEU A 29 3.85 6.03 -0.38
C LEU A 29 3.83 7.41 0.31
N ASN A 30 3.46 8.45 -0.45
CA ASN A 30 3.42 9.84 0.01
C ASN A 30 2.00 10.45 0.07
N SER A 31 0.99 9.69 -0.35
CA SER A 31 -0.40 10.14 -0.41
C SER A 31 -1.35 8.98 -0.13
N ILE A 32 -2.57 9.31 0.28
CA ILE A 32 -3.68 8.37 0.44
C ILE A 32 -4.60 8.55 -0.76
N ALA A 33 -4.91 7.45 -1.45
CA ALA A 33 -5.80 7.43 -2.59
C ALA A 33 -6.96 6.44 -2.38
N PRO A 34 -8.15 6.71 -2.94
CA PRO A 34 -9.22 5.71 -3.01
C PRO A 34 -8.75 4.47 -3.79
N ALA A 35 -9.21 3.29 -3.39
CA ALA A 35 -8.81 2.03 -4.04
C ALA A 35 -9.05 2.01 -5.56
N ALA A 36 -10.16 2.62 -6.01
CA ALA A 36 -10.47 2.72 -7.44
C ALA A 36 -9.42 3.53 -8.21
N GLN A 37 -8.91 4.61 -7.61
CA GLN A 37 -7.88 5.44 -8.22
C GLN A 37 -6.55 4.69 -8.32
N ILE A 38 -6.15 3.98 -7.25
CA ILE A 38 -4.91 3.17 -7.24
C ILE A 38 -4.91 2.15 -8.40
N VAL A 39 -6.02 1.44 -8.59
CA VAL A 39 -6.14 0.43 -9.65
C VAL A 39 -6.11 1.08 -11.03
N ALA A 40 -6.80 2.21 -11.21
CA ALA A 40 -6.81 2.94 -12.47
C ALA A 40 -5.40 3.44 -12.84
N GLU A 41 -4.68 4.07 -11.90
CA GLU A 41 -3.32 4.56 -12.12
C GLU A 41 -2.36 3.43 -12.53
N ILE A 42 -2.37 2.30 -11.82
CA ILE A 42 -1.53 1.13 -12.17
C ILE A 42 -1.82 0.64 -13.58
N TRP A 43 -3.11 0.56 -13.96
CA TRP A 43 -3.53 0.08 -15.27
C TRP A 43 -3.14 1.06 -16.40
N GLU A 44 -3.34 2.35 -16.17
CA GLU A 44 -2.98 3.41 -17.12
C GLU A 44 -1.46 3.50 -17.31
N GLU A 45 -0.68 3.46 -16.22
CA GLU A 45 0.78 3.43 -16.26
C GLU A 45 1.27 2.23 -17.07
N TYR A 46 0.74 1.03 -16.81
CA TYR A 46 1.09 -0.17 -17.58
C TYR A 46 0.81 -0.01 -19.07
N ASN A 47 -0.39 0.46 -19.45
CA ASN A 47 -0.75 0.64 -20.86
C ASN A 47 0.09 1.74 -21.54
N SER A 48 0.47 2.78 -20.82
CA SER A 48 1.31 3.87 -21.35
C SER A 48 2.71 3.39 -21.75
N LEU A 49 3.25 2.38 -21.05
CA LEU A 49 4.52 1.73 -21.42
C LEU A 49 4.40 0.92 -22.71
N GLY A 50 3.26 0.26 -22.93
CA GLY A 50 3.00 -0.47 -24.18
C GLY A 50 2.93 0.43 -25.41
N ALA A 51 2.47 1.67 -25.24
CA ALA A 51 2.33 2.64 -26.33
C ALA A 51 3.67 3.24 -26.79
N LEU A 52 4.73 3.17 -25.98
CA LEU A 52 6.06 3.74 -26.30
C LEU A 52 6.93 2.82 -27.17
N THR A 53 6.40 1.69 -27.65
CA THR A 53 7.18 0.65 -28.37
C THR A 53 6.97 0.66 -29.90
N LEU A 54 6.60 1.80 -30.51
CA LEU A 54 6.50 1.96 -31.97
C LEU A 54 7.20 3.23 -32.46
#